data_AF-A0A5G2RJA9-F1
#
_entry.id   AF-A0A5G2RJA9-F1
#
_cell.length_a   1.000
_cell.length_b   1.000
_cell.length_c   1.000
_cell.angle_alpha   90.00
_cell.angle_beta   90.00
_cell.angle_gamma   90.00
#
_symmetry.space_group_name_H-M   'P 1'
#
loop_
_entity.id
_entity.type
_entity.pdbx_description
1 polymer ?
#
loop_
_entity_poly.entity_id
_entity_poly.type
_entity_poly.pdbx_seq_one_letter_code
_entity_poly.pdbx_strand_id
1 'polypeptide(L)' 'MGKYVYMAKYRVPGWDCRMANAEEKLMDDLLNKTRYNNLIRPATSSSQVISIQLQLSLAQLISVVGAGGSRASRLRR' A
#
# COMPACT_ATOMS: atom_id res chain seq x y z
N MET A 1 -7.92 -22.80 4.41
CA MET A 1 -7.47 -23.15 3.04
C MET A 1 -7.84 -22.05 2.04
N GLY A 2 -7.33 -20.81 2.20
CA GLY A 2 -7.81 -19.67 1.41
C GLY A 2 -6.75 -18.68 0.91
N LYS A 3 -5.47 -18.89 1.25
CA LYS A 3 -4.38 -17.97 0.87
C LYS A 3 -3.59 -18.43 -0.35
N TYR A 4 -3.38 -19.74 -0.49
CA TYR A 4 -2.63 -20.34 -1.61
C TYR A 4 -3.38 -20.32 -2.96
N VAL A 5 -4.71 -20.19 -2.95
CA VAL A 5 -5.52 -20.16 -4.17
C VAL A 5 -5.36 -18.84 -4.93
N TYR A 6 -5.14 -17.72 -4.21
CA TYR A 6 -4.95 -16.41 -4.86
C TYR A 6 -3.65 -16.34 -5.67
N MET A 7 -2.56 -16.90 -5.17
CA MET A 7 -1.26 -16.90 -5.87
C MET A 7 -1.24 -17.77 -7.12
N ALA A 8 -2.03 -18.86 -7.14
CA ALA A 8 -2.16 -19.71 -8.34
C ALA A 8 -2.87 -19.01 -9.50
N LYS A 9 -3.79 -18.06 -9.22
CA LYS A 9 -4.55 -17.33 -10.25
C LYS A 9 -3.73 -16.29 -11.00
N TYR A 10 -2.65 -15.77 -10.39
CA TYR A 10 -1.75 -14.78 -10.99
C TYR A 10 -0.44 -15.39 -11.52
N ARG A 11 -0.31 -16.72 -11.56
CA ARG A 11 0.88 -17.38 -12.10
C ARG A 11 0.92 -17.17 -13.62
N VAL A 12 1.64 -16.12 -14.03
CA VAL A 12 1.88 -15.77 -15.43
C VAL A 12 2.74 -16.86 -16.06
N PRO A 13 2.29 -17.54 -17.13
CA PRO A 13 3.09 -18.58 -17.77
C PRO A 13 4.31 -17.92 -18.45
N GLY A 14 5.50 -18.14 -17.88
CA GLY A 14 6.75 -17.52 -18.32
C GLY A 14 7.65 -16.97 -17.20
N TRP A 15 7.20 -16.99 -15.94
CA TRP A 15 8.05 -16.62 -14.80
C TRP A 15 8.97 -17.77 -14.38
N ASP A 16 10.28 -17.51 -14.35
CA ASP A 16 11.30 -18.44 -13.89
C ASP A 16 11.00 -18.84 -12.43
N CYS A 17 10.65 -20.12 -12.23
CA CYS A 17 10.27 -20.70 -10.93
C CYS A 17 11.32 -20.45 -9.86
N ARG A 18 12.59 -20.28 -10.26
CA ARG A 18 13.71 -20.01 -9.33
C ARG A 18 13.61 -18.62 -8.71
N MET A 19 13.21 -17.62 -9.50
CA MET A 19 13.06 -16.24 -9.04
C MET A 19 11.84 -16.10 -8.12
N ALA A 20 10.72 -16.75 -8.48
CA ALA A 20 9.53 -16.77 -7.64
C ALA A 20 9.78 -17.38 -6.24
N ASN A 21 10.59 -18.45 -6.16
CA ASN A 21 10.98 -19.06 -4.88
C ASN A 21 11.94 -18.17 -4.07
N ALA A 22 12.79 -17.38 -4.73
CA ALA A 22 13.63 -16.40 -4.05
C ALA A 22 12.81 -15.24 -3.48
N GLU A 23 11.82 -14.74 -4.23
CA GLU A 23 10.88 -13.72 -3.78
C GLU A 23 10.02 -14.20 -2.60
N GLU A 24 9.53 -15.44 -2.65
CA GLU A 24 8.76 -16.05 -1.54
C GLU A 24 9.56 -16.10 -0.25
N LYS A 25 10.80 -16.61 -0.30
CA LYS A 25 11.71 -16.62 0.86
C LYS A 25 12.01 -15.22 1.38
N LEU A 26 12.24 -14.27 0.48
CA LEU A 26 12.52 -12.89 0.85
C LEU A 26 11.30 -12.24 1.54
N MET A 27 10.08 -12.49 1.07
CA MET A 27 8.86 -12.00 1.70
C MET A 27 8.64 -12.61 3.08
N ASP A 28 8.83 -13.92 3.23
CA ASP A 28 8.74 -14.59 4.53
C ASP A 28 9.76 -14.05 5.51
N ASP A 29 10.97 -13.70 5.04
CA ASP A 29 11.99 -13.11 5.89
C ASP A 29 11.65 -11.66 6.30
N LEU A 30 11.23 -10.81 5.37
CA LEU A 30 10.98 -9.38 5.62
C LEU A 30 9.67 -9.12 6.37
N LEU A 31 8.61 -9.89 6.09
CA LEU A 31 7.26 -9.65 6.60
C LEU A 31 6.87 -10.60 7.75
N ASN A 32 7.83 -11.37 8.27
CA ASN A 32 7.59 -12.20 9.44
C ASN A 32 7.07 -11.34 10.61
N LYS A 33 5.97 -11.78 11.24
CA LYS A 33 5.34 -11.08 12.38
C LYS A 33 6.28 -10.91 13.58
N THR A 34 7.33 -11.72 13.67
CA THR A 34 8.36 -11.60 14.72
C THR A 34 9.33 -10.45 14.48
N ARG A 35 9.47 -9.97 13.24
CA ARG A 35 10.46 -8.96 12.83
C ARG A 35 9.86 -7.66 12.32
N TYR A 36 8.62 -7.67 11.80
CA TYR A 36 7.97 -6.47 11.24
C TYR A 36 6.60 -6.23 11.87
N ASN A 37 6.37 -5.01 12.35
CA ASN A 37 5.12 -4.59 12.97
C ASN A 37 4.50 -3.40 12.22
N ASN A 38 3.35 -3.65 11.58
CA ASN A 38 2.62 -2.66 10.78
C ASN A 38 1.97 -1.54 11.60
N LEU A 39 1.85 -1.72 12.93
CA LEU A 39 1.21 -0.75 13.82
C LEU A 39 2.18 0.30 14.35
N ILE A 40 3.48 0.06 14.21
CA ILE A 40 4.53 0.93 14.73
C ILE A 40 5.15 1.71 13.57
N ARG A 41 5.30 3.03 13.75
CA ARG A 41 6.04 3.84 12.78
C ARG A 41 7.53 3.45 12.80
N PRO A 42 8.16 3.20 11.65
CA PRO A 42 9.59 2.90 11.61
C PRO A 42 10.40 4.18 11.85
N ALA A 43 11.06 4.26 13.01
CA ALA A 43 11.97 5.35 13.36
C ALA A 43 13.17 4.77 14.13
N THR A 44 14.39 5.15 13.78
CA THR A 44 15.62 4.71 14.48
C THR A 44 15.77 5.40 15.84
N SER A 45 15.11 6.55 16.03
CA SER A 45 15.06 7.30 17.29
C SER A 45 13.65 7.80 17.54
N SER A 46 13.26 7.96 18.81
CA SER A 46 11.89 8.32 19.20
C SER A 46 11.42 9.67 18.63
N SER A 47 12.34 10.62 18.47
CA SER A 47 12.10 11.98 17.96
C SER A 47 12.36 12.15 16.46
N GLN A 48 12.73 11.08 15.74
CA GLN A 48 13.05 11.19 14.32
C GLN A 48 11.79 11.54 13.51
N VAL A 49 11.90 12.55 12.66
CA VAL A 49 10.86 12.95 11.70
C VAL A 49 10.98 12.08 10.45
N ILE A 50 9.86 11.48 10.03
CA ILE A 50 9.77 10.70 8.80
C ILE A 50 9.25 11.61 7.70
N SER A 51 10.07 11.86 6.67
CA SER A 51 9.69 12.66 5.52
C SER A 51 8.92 11.79 4.51
N ILE A 52 7.65 12.13 4.27
CA ILE A 52 6.82 11.45 3.25
C ILE A 52 6.71 12.36 2.04
N GLN A 53 7.20 11.89 0.89
CA GLN A 53 7.04 12.59 -0.38
C GLN A 53 5.74 12.14 -1.04
N LEU A 54 4.79 13.07 -1.20
CA LEU A 54 3.51 12.81 -1.85
C LEU A 54 3.44 13.60 -3.17
N GLN A 55 3.14 12.89 -4.25
CA GLN A 55 2.82 13.47 -5.55
C GLN A 55 1.45 12.96 -5.99
N LEU A 56 0.65 13.83 -6.59
CA LEU A 56 -0.67 13.47 -7.10
C LEU A 56 -0.64 13.52 -8.63
N SER A 57 -1.02 12.42 -9.26
CA SER A 57 -1.19 12.33 -10.71
C SER A 57 -2.67 12.26 -11.04
N LEU A 58 -3.15 13.22 -11.80
CA LEU A 58 -4.52 13.23 -12.30
C LEU A 58 -4.55 12.43 -13.60
N ALA A 59 -5.22 11.27 -13.59
CA ALA A 59 -5.32 10.43 -14.79
C ALA A 59 -6.27 11.06 -15.82
N GLN A 60 -7.54 11.28 -15.45
CA GLN A 60 -8.56 11.88 -16.31
C GLN A 60 -9.60 12.62 -15.46
N LEU A 61 -10.09 13.78 -15.93
CA LEU A 61 -11.17 14.55 -15.30
C LEU A 61 -12.50 14.18 -15.98
N ILE A 62 -13.31 13.33 -15.35
CA ILE A 62 -14.46 12.69 -16.03
C ILE A 62 -15.69 13.61 -16.10
N SER A 63 -15.89 14.55 -15.16
CA SER A 63 -16.86 15.64 -15.29
C SER A 63 -16.73 16.60 -14.10
N VAL A 64 -16.92 17.89 -14.32
CA VAL A 64 -17.08 18.89 -13.25
C VAL A 64 -18.54 19.31 -13.24
N VAL A 65 -19.39 18.60 -12.51
CA VAL A 65 -20.79 19.02 -12.33
C VAL A 65 -20.82 20.18 -11.35
N GLY A 66 -20.94 21.39 -11.86
CA GLY A 66 -21.04 22.63 -11.09
C GLY A 66 -22.43 22.80 -10.49
N ALA A 67 -22.77 22.02 -9.46
CA ALA A 67 -23.91 22.30 -8.58
C ALA A 67 -23.68 21.60 -7.23
N GLY A 68 -23.28 22.38 -6.21
CA GLY A 68 -23.11 21.89 -4.85
C GLY A 68 -21.65 21.60 -4.49
N GLY A 69 -20.84 22.64 -4.35
CA GLY A 69 -19.57 22.52 -3.63
C GLY A 69 -19.87 22.17 -2.17
N SER A 70 -19.72 20.90 -1.78
CA SER A 70 -19.74 20.49 -0.38
C SER A 70 -18.47 20.97 0.33
N ARG A 71 -18.33 22.28 0.46
CA ARG A 71 -17.45 22.90 1.47
C ARG A 71 -18.29 22.96 2.74
N ALA A 72 -18.11 21.98 3.62
CA ALA A 72 -18.72 21.96 4.95
C ALA A 72 -18.17 23.14 5.77
N SER A 73 -18.73 24.33 5.58
CA SER A 73 -18.50 25.49 6.44
C SER A 73 -19.55 25.51 7.54
N ARG A 74 -19.18 24.89 8.67
CA ARG A 74 -19.28 25.48 10.01
C ARG A 74 -20.64 26.08 10.40
N LEU A 75 -21.44 25.27 11.11
CA LEU A 75 -22.52 25.74 11.98
C LEU A 75 -21.91 26.69 13.03
N ARG A 76 -22.24 27.97 12.96
CA ARG A 76 -21.99 28.92 14.05
C ARG A 76 -23.16 29.88 14.14
N ARG A 77 -23.82 29.80 15.30
CA ARG A 77 -24.92 30.60 15.85
C ARG A 77 -26.31 30.10 15.48
#